data_AF-A0A6G3MF06-F1
#
_entry.id   AF-A0A6G3MF06-F1
#
_cell.length_a   1.000
_cell.length_b   1.000
_cell.length_c   1.000
_cell.angle_alpha   90.00
_cell.angle_beta   90.00
_cell.angle_gamma   90.00
#
_symmetry.space_group_name_H-M   'P 1'
#
loop_
_entity.id
_entity.type
_entity.pdbx_description
1 polymer ?
#
loop_
_entity_poly.entity_id
_entity_poly.type
_entity_poly.pdbx_seq_one_letter_code
_entity_poly.pdbx_strand_id
1 'polypeptide(L)'
;KLKEYQFAVEMARKANKTKMWRVVCIACLDAGEYRFAHICALSLVIHPEELENLVRSYEELGLVQELLLLIEASVNLERAHMGVFTELAILYAKYKPTKLKDHLDLYWTRINIPKVLKNCEKYNLWSELVFLYDKYEEYDNAIRTMIRHPATAFNEPQFRDIIQKVANHELYQESINFYYEYKPFMLNDLLIVLTPRIDHSKIINQLKSLNIIPACKGYLIYAQKSNMAVINEAINDVYVEEEAYDDLRLSVESFNNFDAVKFADKLEQQPSVEFRRIAIFIRKSSNRWSQTLEMAKKDGLYDDAIIYAAESKDTDMAQSLLDHFIEINRPDYVVSHLYFSYDILKPDQVLESCWLNNMSQYCMPYMIQYMKECTSRLDAVETRLKKDPDTVEEQSVIYPIGHTLMIGGSNTFSAPTGGINPQNFVGQPQPLHPSMNSFTRPRFNPFS
;
A
#
# COMPACT_ATOMS: atom_id res chain seq x y z
N LYS A 1 37.09 48.26 47.87
CA LYS A 1 37.58 49.08 49.03
C LYS A 1 37.57 50.59 48.77
N LEU A 2 37.87 51.08 47.55
CA LEU A 2 37.88 52.52 47.24
C LEU A 2 36.56 53.09 46.68
N LYS A 3 35.52 52.27 46.44
CA LYS A 3 34.20 52.66 45.87
C LYS A 3 34.20 53.45 44.54
N GLU A 4 35.36 53.66 43.93
CA GLU A 4 35.53 54.29 42.61
C GLU A 4 35.37 53.26 41.47
N TYR A 5 34.15 52.75 41.28
CA TYR A 5 33.88 51.68 40.31
C TYR A 5 34.04 52.13 38.85
N GLN A 6 33.72 53.39 38.54
CA GLN A 6 33.90 53.95 37.19
C GLN A 6 35.38 53.98 36.77
N PHE A 7 36.27 54.42 37.66
CA PHE A 7 37.70 54.43 37.40
C PHE A 7 38.27 53.01 37.28
N ALA A 8 37.77 52.07 38.09
CA ALA A 8 38.17 50.67 38.00
C ALA A 8 37.79 50.03 36.65
N VAL A 9 36.61 50.34 36.11
CA VAL A 9 36.15 49.87 34.79
C VAL A 9 37.01 50.46 33.66
N GLU A 10 37.36 51.75 33.75
CA GLU A 10 38.23 52.40 32.77
C GLU A 10 39.66 51.83 32.79
N MET A 11 40.19 51.53 33.98
CA MET A 11 41.49 50.89 34.13
C MET A 11 41.48 49.45 33.62
N ALA A 12 40.40 48.69 33.85
CA ALA A 12 40.23 47.37 33.26
C ALA A 12 40.18 47.42 31.72
N ARG A 13 39.52 48.44 31.15
CA ARG A 13 39.49 48.68 29.70
C ARG A 13 40.87 48.97 29.13
N LYS A 14 41.65 49.84 29.78
CA LYS A 14 43.03 50.16 29.36
C LYS A 14 43.96 48.96 29.49
N ALA A 15 43.76 48.13 30.51
CA ALA A 15 44.62 46.99 30.76
C ALA A 15 44.31 45.77 29.87
N ASN A 16 43.06 45.63 29.41
CA ASN A 16 42.59 44.60 28.49
C ASN A 16 43.00 43.16 28.86
N LYS A 17 43.02 42.84 30.16
CA LYS A 17 43.27 41.48 30.67
C LYS A 17 41.99 40.89 31.25
N THR A 18 41.67 39.66 30.86
CA THR A 18 40.50 38.90 31.35
C THR A 18 40.43 38.82 32.87
N LYS A 19 41.57 38.55 33.53
CA LYS A 19 41.66 38.49 35.00
C LYS A 19 41.27 39.80 35.69
N MET A 20 41.62 40.95 35.11
CA MET A 20 41.25 42.25 35.69
C MET A 20 39.76 42.51 35.54
N TRP A 21 39.19 42.23 34.38
CA TRP A 21 37.75 42.31 34.18
C TRP A 21 36.97 41.43 35.17
N ARG A 22 37.46 40.21 35.45
CA ARG A 22 36.84 39.28 36.41
C ARG A 22 36.80 39.86 37.82
N VAL A 23 37.95 40.33 38.32
CA VAL A 23 38.05 40.89 39.69
C VAL A 23 37.19 42.15 39.83
N VAL A 24 37.19 43.01 38.82
CA VAL A 24 36.37 44.23 38.82
C VAL A 24 34.88 43.89 38.75
N CYS A 25 34.49 42.90 37.94
CA CYS A 25 33.09 42.45 37.85
C CYS A 25 32.57 41.91 39.18
N ILE A 26 33.30 41.00 39.84
CA ILE A 26 32.92 40.44 41.16
C ILE A 26 32.83 41.56 42.20
N ALA A 27 33.81 42.46 42.24
CA ALA A 27 33.80 43.59 43.18
C ALA A 27 32.63 44.57 42.95
N CYS A 28 32.19 44.76 41.69
CA CYS A 28 31.01 45.55 41.36
C CYS A 28 29.70 44.82 41.73
N LEU A 29 29.66 43.49 41.60
CA LEU A 29 28.51 42.67 41.98
C LEU A 29 28.31 42.65 43.50
N ASP A 30 29.38 42.43 44.27
CA ASP A 30 29.35 42.48 45.74
C ASP A 30 28.93 43.87 46.27
N ALA A 31 29.19 44.92 45.48
CA ALA A 31 28.85 46.29 45.82
C ALA A 31 27.42 46.69 45.42
N GLY A 32 26.69 45.87 44.67
CA GLY A 32 25.34 46.18 44.15
C GLY A 32 25.31 47.18 42.99
N GLU A 33 26.46 47.46 42.35
CA GLU A 33 26.59 48.42 41.26
C GLU A 33 26.41 47.72 39.89
N TYR A 34 25.17 47.33 39.59
CA TYR A 34 24.84 46.45 38.45
C TYR A 34 25.16 47.07 37.08
N ARG A 35 25.05 48.39 36.93
CA ARG A 35 25.35 49.09 35.67
C ARG A 35 26.81 48.93 35.25
N PHE A 36 27.73 49.06 36.20
CA PHE A 36 29.17 48.91 35.93
C PHE A 36 29.56 47.43 35.80
N ALA A 37 28.93 46.57 36.62
CA ALA A 37 29.08 45.13 36.49
C ALA A 37 28.68 44.65 35.08
N HIS A 38 27.59 45.15 34.51
CA HIS A 38 27.11 44.80 33.17
C HIS A 38 28.13 45.13 32.08
N ILE A 39 28.77 46.30 32.13
CA ILE A 39 29.81 46.70 31.15
C ILE A 39 31.04 45.78 31.25
N CYS A 40 31.49 45.47 32.46
CA CYS A 40 32.59 44.53 32.69
C CYS A 40 32.23 43.10 32.26
N ALA A 41 30.99 42.69 32.51
CA ALA A 41 30.50 41.36 32.20
C ALA A 41 30.37 41.15 30.68
N LEU A 42 29.89 42.15 29.92
CA LEU A 42 29.84 42.07 28.45
C LEU A 42 31.21 41.84 27.82
N SER A 43 32.27 42.40 28.41
CA SER A 43 33.65 42.19 27.94
C SER A 43 34.23 40.84 28.36
N LEU A 44 33.72 40.23 29.45
CA LEU A 44 34.07 38.88 29.87
C LEU A 44 33.36 37.78 29.07
N VAL A 45 32.07 37.97 28.74
CA VAL A 45 31.22 36.99 28.04
C VAL A 45 31.76 36.61 26.66
N ILE A 46 32.62 37.44 26.06
CA ILE A 46 33.30 37.11 24.79
C ILE A 46 34.23 35.89 24.97
N HIS A 47 34.76 35.65 26.17
CA HIS A 47 35.69 34.57 26.48
C HIS A 47 34.94 33.32 27.00
N PRO A 48 34.97 32.18 26.27
CA PRO A 48 34.22 30.98 26.64
C PRO A 48 34.57 30.40 28.01
N GLU A 49 35.84 30.46 28.41
CA GLU A 49 36.36 29.92 29.69
C GLU A 49 35.80 30.65 30.91
N GLU A 50 35.39 31.90 30.75
CA GLU A 50 34.90 32.76 31.83
C GLU A 50 33.38 32.71 31.97
N LEU A 51 32.67 32.31 30.92
CA LEU A 51 31.21 32.38 30.85
C LEU A 51 30.54 31.54 31.94
N GLU A 52 30.96 30.30 32.13
CA GLU A 52 30.37 29.41 33.13
C GLU A 52 30.59 29.91 34.56
N ASN A 53 31.78 30.44 34.85
CA ASN A 53 32.11 31.02 36.16
C ASN A 53 31.30 32.29 36.43
N LEU A 54 31.09 33.10 35.39
CA LEU A 54 30.28 34.31 35.47
C LEU A 54 28.82 33.95 35.76
N VAL A 55 28.22 33.02 35.01
CA VAL A 55 26.84 32.56 35.23
C VAL A 55 26.66 32.05 36.66
N ARG A 56 27.58 31.20 37.16
CA ARG A 56 27.53 30.71 38.55
C ARG A 56 27.58 31.83 39.57
N SER A 57 28.47 32.81 39.39
CA SER A 57 28.60 33.95 40.31
C SER A 57 27.30 34.79 40.38
N TYR A 58 26.66 35.02 39.23
CA TYR A 58 25.38 35.73 39.19
C TYR A 58 24.23 34.90 39.79
N GLU A 59 24.24 33.57 39.62
CA GLU A 59 23.25 32.67 40.21
C GLU A 59 23.39 32.56 41.74
N GLU A 60 24.62 32.50 42.27
CA GLU A 60 24.89 32.48 43.71
C GLU A 60 24.39 33.75 44.42
N LEU A 61 24.47 34.89 43.74
CA LEU A 61 23.95 36.18 44.22
C LEU A 61 22.44 36.35 44.01
N GLY A 62 21.77 35.43 43.30
CA GLY A 62 20.34 35.50 43.01
C GLY A 62 19.94 36.60 42.00
N LEU A 63 20.89 37.16 41.26
CA LEU A 63 20.70 38.29 40.34
C LEU A 63 20.24 37.83 38.95
N VAL A 64 19.11 37.13 38.90
CA VAL A 64 18.62 36.45 37.68
C VAL A 64 18.20 37.42 36.57
N GLN A 65 17.56 38.54 36.92
CA GLN A 65 17.06 39.50 35.93
C GLN A 65 18.21 40.22 35.22
N GLU A 66 19.23 40.65 35.98
CA GLU A 66 20.43 41.30 35.44
C GLU A 66 21.27 40.34 34.60
N LEU A 67 21.37 39.06 35.02
CA LEU A 67 22.03 38.03 34.23
C LEU A 67 21.32 37.80 32.90
N LEU A 68 19.99 37.75 32.89
CA LEU A 68 19.22 37.54 31.66
C LEU A 68 19.36 38.73 30.70
N LEU A 69 19.31 39.97 31.20
CA LEU A 69 19.56 41.17 30.40
C LEU A 69 21.00 41.20 29.85
N LEU A 70 21.98 40.78 30.65
CA LEU A 70 23.37 40.65 30.22
C LEU A 70 23.53 39.67 29.07
N ILE A 71 22.96 38.46 29.20
CA ILE A 71 23.11 37.45 28.17
C ILE A 71 22.29 37.81 26.92
N GLU A 72 21.08 38.36 27.06
CA GLU A 72 20.30 38.92 25.94
C GLU A 72 21.10 39.97 25.16
N ALA A 73 21.78 40.90 25.85
CA ALA A 73 22.65 41.88 25.21
C ALA A 73 23.90 41.25 24.56
N SER A 74 24.44 40.20 25.17
CA SER A 74 25.65 39.53 24.68
C SER A 74 25.44 38.74 23.38
N VAL A 75 24.21 38.31 23.09
CA VAL A 75 23.85 37.66 21.82
C VAL A 75 24.07 38.59 20.62
N ASN A 76 23.86 39.90 20.80
CA ASN A 76 24.02 40.90 19.75
C ASN A 76 25.48 41.33 19.51
N LEU A 77 26.44 40.80 20.28
CA LEU A 77 27.85 41.11 20.09
C LEU A 77 28.43 40.38 18.87
N GLU A 78 29.23 41.07 18.07
CA GLU A 78 29.88 40.52 16.87
C GLU A 78 30.77 39.30 17.17
N ARG A 79 31.29 39.19 18.39
CA ARG A 79 32.16 38.08 18.85
C ARG A 79 31.45 37.05 19.72
N ALA A 80 30.11 36.97 19.65
CA ALA A 80 29.35 35.98 20.39
C ALA A 80 29.68 34.54 19.94
N HIS A 81 30.06 33.67 20.87
CA HIS A 81 30.40 32.27 20.62
C HIS A 81 29.24 31.35 21.04
N MET A 82 29.27 30.06 20.62
CA MET A 82 28.21 29.07 20.85
C MET A 82 27.78 28.92 22.33
N GLY A 83 28.73 29.09 23.25
CA GLY A 83 28.48 29.03 24.69
C GLY A 83 27.44 30.05 25.16
N VAL A 84 27.46 31.27 24.62
CA VAL A 84 26.52 32.34 24.98
C VAL A 84 25.07 31.94 24.68
N PHE A 85 24.82 31.42 23.48
CA PHE A 85 23.49 30.96 23.05
C PHE A 85 23.03 29.75 23.88
N THR A 86 23.96 28.86 24.21
CA THR A 86 23.67 27.65 25.01
C THR A 86 23.29 28.02 26.45
N GLU A 87 24.05 28.90 27.09
CA GLU A 87 23.74 29.37 28.45
C GLU A 87 22.46 30.21 28.48
N LEU A 88 22.20 31.02 27.45
CA LEU A 88 20.93 31.75 27.33
C LEU A 88 19.73 30.79 27.27
N ALA A 89 19.83 29.73 26.47
CA ALA A 89 18.80 28.70 26.39
C ALA A 89 18.56 28.01 27.74
N ILE A 90 19.63 27.70 28.49
CA ILE A 90 19.52 27.10 29.83
C ILE A 90 18.83 28.06 30.82
N LEU A 91 19.16 29.35 30.77
CA LEU A 91 18.51 30.35 31.62
C LEU A 91 17.04 30.57 31.25
N TYR A 92 16.71 30.59 29.95
CA TYR A 92 15.32 30.65 29.52
C TYR A 92 14.53 29.41 29.95
N ALA A 93 15.12 28.22 29.86
CA ALA A 93 14.49 27.00 30.35
C ALA A 93 14.16 27.06 31.85
N LYS A 94 15.03 27.68 32.65
CA LYS A 94 14.86 27.78 34.11
C LYS A 94 13.90 28.89 34.54
N TYR A 95 13.92 30.05 33.88
CA TYR A 95 13.25 31.26 34.39
C TYR A 95 12.18 31.86 33.46
N LYS A 96 12.26 31.66 32.15
CA LYS A 96 11.33 32.24 31.16
C LYS A 96 11.08 31.27 29.99
N PRO A 97 10.27 30.21 30.20
CA PRO A 97 10.03 29.19 29.17
C PRO A 97 9.34 29.76 27.92
N THR A 98 8.51 30.79 28.05
CA THR A 98 7.80 31.40 26.92
C THR A 98 8.72 31.97 25.84
N LYS A 99 9.89 32.50 26.23
CA LYS A 99 10.89 33.04 25.29
C LYS A 99 11.83 31.97 24.73
N LEU A 100 11.84 30.78 25.32
CA LEU A 100 12.78 29.72 24.93
C LEU A 100 12.52 29.27 23.50
N LYS A 101 11.25 29.07 23.13
CA LYS A 101 10.86 28.63 21.79
C LYS A 101 11.39 29.58 20.70
N ASP A 102 11.12 30.88 20.83
CA ASP A 102 11.59 31.89 19.87
C ASP A 102 13.13 31.92 19.75
N HIS A 103 13.83 31.75 20.88
CA HIS A 103 15.29 31.69 20.89
C HIS A 103 15.81 30.44 20.16
N LEU A 104 15.19 29.28 20.37
CA LEU A 104 15.56 28.04 19.70
C LEU A 104 15.27 28.12 18.20
N ASP A 105 14.13 28.69 17.78
CA ASP A 105 13.77 28.86 16.37
C ASP A 105 14.82 29.70 15.61
N LEU A 106 15.36 30.74 16.23
CA LEU A 106 16.36 31.62 15.62
C LEU A 106 17.79 31.06 15.67
N TYR A 107 18.18 30.41 16.77
CA TYR A 107 19.60 30.15 17.08
C TYR A 107 19.97 28.67 17.22
N TRP A 108 19.11 27.71 16.86
CA TRP A 108 19.39 26.28 16.98
C TRP A 108 20.71 25.82 16.34
N THR A 109 21.18 26.47 15.26
CA THR A 109 22.45 26.14 14.58
C THR A 109 23.70 26.52 15.38
N ARG A 110 23.58 27.44 16.35
CA ARG A 110 24.70 28.01 17.14
C ARG A 110 24.64 27.60 18.60
N ILE A 111 23.94 26.51 18.93
CA ILE A 111 23.73 26.02 20.28
C ILE A 111 24.31 24.61 20.42
N ASN A 112 24.79 24.27 21.62
CA ASN A 112 25.11 22.89 21.97
C ASN A 112 23.83 22.13 22.34
N ILE A 113 23.25 21.43 21.36
CA ILE A 113 21.96 20.75 21.49
C ILE A 113 21.93 19.73 22.64
N PRO A 114 22.90 18.79 22.80
CA PRO A 114 22.91 17.84 23.91
C PRO A 114 22.85 18.48 25.30
N LYS A 115 23.57 19.59 25.51
CA LYS A 115 23.57 20.30 26.81
C LYS A 115 22.21 20.92 27.09
N VAL A 116 21.56 21.49 26.07
CA VAL A 116 20.23 22.10 26.23
C VAL A 116 19.16 21.02 26.43
N LEU A 117 19.21 19.91 25.68
CA LEU A 117 18.29 18.77 25.84
C LEU A 117 18.20 18.29 27.30
N LYS A 118 19.35 18.02 27.93
CA LYS A 118 19.41 17.59 29.33
C LYS A 118 18.78 18.60 30.31
N ASN A 119 18.89 19.89 30.01
CA ASN A 119 18.27 20.93 30.83
C ASN A 119 16.77 21.04 30.54
N CYS A 120 16.33 20.94 29.29
CA CYS A 120 14.92 20.93 28.92
C CYS A 120 14.19 19.73 29.52
N GLU A 121 14.83 18.55 29.57
CA GLU A 121 14.31 17.37 30.29
C GLU A 121 14.16 17.63 31.78
N LYS A 122 15.17 18.24 32.41
CA LYS A 122 15.14 18.57 33.85
C LYS A 122 13.99 19.52 34.22
N TYR A 123 13.65 20.44 33.33
CA TYR A 123 12.58 21.43 33.53
C TYR A 123 11.23 21.05 32.88
N ASN A 124 11.11 19.84 32.32
CA ASN A 124 9.89 19.32 31.67
C ASN A 124 9.32 20.20 30.54
N LEU A 125 10.21 20.79 29.72
CA LEU A 125 9.81 21.65 28.59
C LEU A 125 9.61 20.82 27.31
N TRP A 126 8.50 20.09 27.25
CA TRP A 126 8.28 19.06 26.23
C TRP A 126 8.13 19.61 24.80
N SER A 127 7.51 20.78 24.61
CA SER A 127 7.34 21.41 23.29
C SER A 127 8.68 21.80 22.65
N GLU A 128 9.57 22.39 23.45
CA GLU A 128 10.89 22.84 23.04
C GLU A 128 11.85 21.67 22.90
N LEU A 129 11.73 20.67 23.78
CA LEU A 129 12.51 19.45 23.72
C LEU A 129 12.19 18.64 22.44
N VAL A 130 10.92 18.53 22.06
CA VAL A 130 10.54 17.86 20.81
C VAL A 130 11.08 18.60 19.59
N PHE A 131 11.08 19.94 19.62
CA PHE A 131 11.72 20.74 18.58
C PHE A 131 13.23 20.47 18.49
N LEU A 132 13.92 20.38 19.63
CA LEU A 132 15.34 20.05 19.67
C LEU A 132 15.61 18.64 19.14
N TYR A 133 14.78 17.65 19.49
CA TYR A 133 14.92 16.29 18.95
C TYR A 133 14.68 16.23 17.43
N ASP A 134 13.74 17.01 16.88
CA ASP A 134 13.56 17.11 15.43
C ASP A 134 14.81 17.68 14.73
N LYS A 135 15.42 18.73 15.29
CA LYS A 135 16.65 19.34 14.73
C LYS A 135 17.90 18.50 14.95
N TYR A 136 17.93 17.68 15.99
CA TYR A 136 19.03 16.78 16.26
C TYR A 136 18.89 15.42 15.55
N GLU A 137 17.85 15.25 14.75
CA GLU A 137 17.54 14.01 14.02
C GLU A 137 17.28 12.79 14.92
N GLU A 138 17.02 13.01 16.21
CA GLU A 138 16.60 11.98 17.16
C GLU A 138 15.08 11.82 17.16
N TYR A 139 14.53 11.42 16.01
CA TYR A 139 13.09 11.31 15.78
C TYR A 139 12.41 10.29 16.73
N ASP A 140 13.11 9.22 17.09
CA ASP A 140 12.62 8.19 18.01
C ASP A 140 12.28 8.77 19.39
N ASN A 141 13.16 9.62 19.91
CA ASN A 141 12.99 10.27 21.21
C ASN A 141 11.93 11.38 21.13
N ALA A 142 11.84 12.09 20.01
CA ALA A 142 10.78 13.05 19.77
C ALA A 142 9.39 12.41 19.86
N ILE A 143 9.16 11.30 19.15
CA ILE A 143 7.88 10.60 19.13
C ILE A 143 7.54 10.03 20.51
N ARG A 144 8.49 9.37 21.19
CA ARG A 144 8.27 8.87 22.56
C ARG A 144 7.84 9.97 23.52
N THR A 145 8.45 11.16 23.37
CA THR A 145 8.10 12.30 24.21
C THR A 145 6.70 12.83 23.90
N MET A 146 6.32 12.89 22.63
CA MET A 146 4.97 13.27 22.21
C MET A 146 3.90 12.28 22.73
N ILE A 147 4.20 10.97 22.74
CA ILE A 147 3.30 9.92 23.25
C ILE A 147 3.15 10.03 24.76
N ARG A 148 4.24 10.22 25.51
CA ARG A 148 4.20 10.32 26.98
C ARG A 148 3.59 11.62 27.48
N HIS A 149 3.73 12.70 26.71
CA HIS A 149 3.25 14.03 27.09
C HIS A 149 2.37 14.68 26.01
N PRO A 150 1.15 14.16 25.78
CA PRO A 150 0.27 14.62 24.70
C PRO A 150 -0.20 16.07 24.86
N ALA A 151 -0.49 16.51 26.08
CA ALA A 151 -1.14 17.80 26.34
C ALA A 151 -0.30 19.02 25.92
N THR A 152 1.03 18.90 25.92
CA THR A 152 1.95 20.03 25.70
C THR A 152 2.77 19.89 24.43
N ALA A 153 3.11 18.66 24.03
CA ALA A 153 4.05 18.40 22.94
C ALA A 153 3.39 17.91 21.65
N PHE A 154 2.14 17.44 21.72
CA PHE A 154 1.48 16.86 20.55
C PHE A 154 1.04 17.95 19.57
N ASN A 155 1.68 17.97 18.41
CA ASN A 155 1.23 18.72 17.25
C ASN A 155 1.09 17.75 16.08
N GLU A 156 -0.11 17.63 15.55
CA GLU A 156 -0.49 16.59 14.58
C GLU A 156 0.30 16.63 13.25
N PRO A 157 0.43 17.77 12.55
CA PRO A 157 1.27 17.84 11.35
C PRO A 157 2.74 17.48 11.66
N GLN A 158 3.27 17.99 12.77
CA GLN A 158 4.65 17.70 13.17
C GLN A 158 4.85 16.21 13.49
N PHE A 159 3.89 15.56 14.15
CA PHE A 159 3.93 14.14 14.43
C PHE A 159 3.99 13.32 13.13
N ARG A 160 3.14 13.66 12.15
CA ARG A 160 3.09 12.98 10.84
C ARG A 160 4.38 13.12 10.03
N ASP A 161 5.07 14.25 10.15
CA ASP A 161 6.33 14.46 9.45
C ASP A 161 7.50 13.74 10.13
N ILE A 162 7.53 13.72 11.46
CA ILE A 162 8.59 13.06 12.23
C ILE A 162 8.47 11.54 12.11
N ILE A 163 7.25 10.98 12.22
CA ILE A 163 7.04 9.53 12.23
C ILE A 163 7.49 8.86 10.92
N GLN A 164 7.40 9.55 9.77
CA GLN A 164 7.91 9.02 8.50
C GLN A 164 9.43 8.79 8.49
N LYS A 165 10.17 9.57 9.27
CA LYS A 165 11.64 9.54 9.33
C LYS A 165 12.17 8.51 10.33
N VAL A 166 11.34 8.08 11.28
CA VAL A 166 11.67 7.05 12.28
C VAL A 166 12.02 5.74 11.59
N ALA A 167 13.02 5.02 12.13
CA ALA A 167 13.43 3.70 11.63
C ALA A 167 12.87 2.54 12.50
N ASN A 168 12.57 2.81 13.77
CA ASN A 168 12.07 1.80 14.69
C ASN A 168 10.59 1.48 14.43
N HIS A 169 10.30 0.21 14.14
CA HIS A 169 8.95 -0.25 13.83
C HIS A 169 8.06 -0.39 15.07
N GLU A 170 8.63 -0.58 16.26
CA GLU A 170 7.87 -0.66 17.51
C GLU A 170 7.16 0.67 17.82
N LEU A 171 7.83 1.79 17.50
CA LEU A 171 7.24 3.12 17.69
C LEU A 171 6.01 3.34 16.81
N TYR A 172 5.90 2.68 15.65
CA TYR A 172 4.67 2.74 14.86
C TYR A 172 3.49 2.09 15.60
N GLN A 173 3.71 0.95 16.25
CA GLN A 173 2.67 0.25 16.99
C GLN A 173 2.24 1.05 18.22
N GLU A 174 3.20 1.60 18.98
CA GLU A 174 2.92 2.50 20.10
C GLU A 174 2.17 3.75 19.65
N SER A 175 2.55 4.33 18.51
CA SER A 175 1.87 5.50 17.93
C SER A 175 0.43 5.19 17.54
N ILE A 176 0.16 4.01 16.97
CA ILE A 176 -1.19 3.58 16.61
C ILE A 176 -2.07 3.43 17.86
N ASN A 177 -1.55 2.81 18.93
CA ASN A 177 -2.26 2.71 20.20
C ASN A 177 -2.55 4.10 20.80
N PHE A 178 -1.57 4.99 20.76
CA PHE A 178 -1.73 6.37 21.23
C PHE A 178 -2.81 7.13 20.44
N TYR A 179 -2.79 7.04 19.10
CA TYR A 179 -3.83 7.67 18.27
C TYR A 179 -5.20 7.04 18.50
N TYR A 180 -5.27 5.72 18.74
CA TYR A 180 -6.52 5.06 19.08
C TYR A 180 -7.11 5.58 20.40
N GLU A 181 -6.30 5.72 21.45
CA GLU A 181 -6.76 6.19 22.75
C GLU A 181 -7.15 7.68 22.75
N TYR A 182 -6.39 8.52 22.05
CA TYR A 182 -6.56 9.99 22.12
C TYR A 182 -7.36 10.59 20.96
N LYS A 183 -7.22 10.09 19.72
CA LYS A 183 -7.85 10.65 18.51
C LYS A 183 -8.15 9.58 17.44
N PRO A 184 -9.23 8.78 17.61
CA PRO A 184 -9.59 7.72 16.66
C PRO A 184 -9.78 8.17 15.21
N PHE A 185 -10.36 9.35 14.98
CA PHE A 185 -10.65 9.85 13.62
C PHE A 185 -9.40 10.12 12.78
N MET A 186 -8.30 10.54 13.41
CA MET A 186 -7.06 10.91 12.72
C MET A 186 -6.13 9.70 12.48
N LEU A 187 -6.53 8.51 12.95
CA LEU A 187 -5.76 7.28 12.78
C LEU A 187 -5.65 6.88 11.29
N ASN A 188 -6.71 7.10 10.51
CA ASN A 188 -6.70 6.83 9.07
C ASN A 188 -5.58 7.58 8.35
N ASP A 189 -5.48 8.88 8.58
CA ASP A 189 -4.48 9.74 7.95
C ASP A 189 -3.06 9.33 8.33
N LEU A 190 -2.85 8.96 9.60
CA LEU A 190 -1.56 8.45 10.08
C LEU A 190 -1.18 7.15 9.37
N LEU A 191 -2.11 6.19 9.26
CA LEU A 191 -1.86 4.91 8.62
C LEU A 191 -1.58 5.07 7.12
N ILE A 192 -2.29 5.98 6.43
CA ILE A 192 -2.04 6.31 5.02
C ILE A 192 -0.61 6.81 4.83
N VAL A 193 -0.16 7.76 5.66
CA VAL A 193 1.19 8.32 5.61
C VAL A 193 2.27 7.25 5.82
N LEU A 194 1.99 6.28 6.69
CA LEU A 194 2.94 5.25 7.06
C LEU A 194 2.96 4.04 6.10
N THR A 195 2.01 3.94 5.17
CA THR A 195 1.88 2.83 4.18
C THR A 195 3.21 2.36 3.56
N PRO A 196 4.11 3.20 3.02
CA PRO A 196 5.30 2.72 2.31
C PRO A 196 6.37 2.04 3.19
N ARG A 197 6.32 2.19 4.51
CA ARG A 197 7.33 1.65 5.45
C ARG A 197 6.78 0.63 6.45
N ILE A 198 5.49 0.40 6.41
CA ILE A 198 4.78 -0.43 7.37
C ILE A 198 4.82 -1.91 6.97
N ASP A 199 4.91 -2.79 7.97
CA ASP A 199 4.49 -4.18 7.84
C ASP A 199 2.97 -4.29 8.03
N HIS A 200 2.25 -4.37 6.93
CA HIS A 200 0.78 -4.42 6.91
C HIS A 200 0.23 -5.61 7.71
N SER A 201 0.97 -6.72 7.80
CA SER A 201 0.50 -7.92 8.50
C SER A 201 0.39 -7.70 10.01
N LYS A 202 1.39 -7.06 10.61
CA LYS A 202 1.43 -6.78 12.06
C LYS A 202 0.36 -5.78 12.46
N ILE A 203 0.18 -4.73 11.65
CA ILE A 203 -0.82 -3.70 11.96
C ILE A 203 -2.22 -4.25 11.81
N ILE A 204 -2.51 -5.07 10.80
CA ILE A 204 -3.84 -5.66 10.66
C ILE A 204 -4.13 -6.62 11.82
N ASN A 205 -3.15 -7.37 12.30
CA ASN A 205 -3.32 -8.20 13.50
C ASN A 205 -3.59 -7.35 14.76
N GLN A 206 -2.90 -6.22 14.90
CA GLN A 206 -3.15 -5.26 15.98
C GLN A 206 -4.55 -4.64 15.86
N LEU A 207 -4.95 -4.19 14.67
CA LEU A 207 -6.29 -3.64 14.40
C LEU A 207 -7.40 -4.68 14.63
N LYS A 208 -7.16 -5.95 14.27
CA LYS A 208 -8.02 -7.11 14.58
C LYS A 208 -8.16 -7.28 16.09
N SER A 209 -7.06 -7.22 16.85
CA SER A 209 -7.11 -7.35 18.31
C SER A 209 -7.85 -6.20 19.00
N LEU A 210 -7.86 -5.02 18.39
CA LEU A 210 -8.52 -3.82 18.92
C LEU A 210 -9.97 -3.66 18.42
N ASN A 211 -10.43 -4.50 17.47
CA ASN A 211 -11.75 -4.41 16.80
C ASN A 211 -12.03 -3.05 16.11
N ILE A 212 -11.01 -2.39 15.55
CA ILE A 212 -11.15 -1.04 14.94
C ILE A 212 -11.17 -1.10 13.40
N ILE A 213 -11.19 -2.30 12.83
CA ILE A 213 -11.04 -2.51 11.37
C ILE A 213 -12.02 -1.64 10.56
N PRO A 214 -13.30 -1.49 10.93
CA PRO A 214 -14.24 -0.65 10.18
C PRO A 214 -13.85 0.83 10.15
N ALA A 215 -13.34 1.37 11.26
CA ALA A 215 -12.92 2.77 11.31
C ALA A 215 -11.69 3.04 10.43
N CYS A 216 -10.91 2.01 10.10
CA CYS A 216 -9.70 2.09 9.26
C CYS A 216 -9.96 1.87 7.75
N LYS A 217 -11.21 1.90 7.28
CA LYS A 217 -11.57 1.66 5.88
C LYS A 217 -10.78 2.51 4.88
N GLY A 218 -10.60 3.80 5.18
CA GLY A 218 -9.84 4.71 4.31
C GLY A 218 -8.38 4.27 4.11
N TYR A 219 -7.75 3.76 5.16
CA TYR A 219 -6.42 3.17 5.07
C TYR A 219 -6.42 1.86 4.27
N LEU A 220 -7.37 0.96 4.52
CA LEU A 220 -7.42 -0.34 3.85
C LEU A 220 -7.61 -0.20 2.34
N ILE A 221 -8.48 0.72 1.87
CA ILE A 221 -8.66 1.01 0.44
C ILE A 221 -7.35 1.53 -0.20
N TYR A 222 -6.62 2.40 0.51
CA TYR A 222 -5.34 2.91 0.01
C TYR A 222 -4.28 1.80 -0.03
N ALA A 223 -4.20 0.99 1.01
CA ALA A 223 -3.25 -0.12 1.14
C ALA A 223 -3.57 -1.30 0.19
N GLN A 224 -4.83 -1.42 -0.26
CA GLN A 224 -5.29 -2.50 -1.15
C GLN A 224 -4.51 -2.57 -2.46
N LYS A 225 -3.94 -1.46 -2.94
CA LYS A 225 -3.05 -1.40 -4.10
C LYS A 225 -1.84 -2.35 -4.01
N SER A 226 -1.41 -2.69 -2.79
CA SER A 226 -0.32 -3.64 -2.56
C SER A 226 -0.70 -5.11 -2.79
N ASN A 227 -1.99 -5.41 -3.00
CA ASN A 227 -2.57 -6.75 -3.24
C ASN A 227 -2.03 -7.83 -2.26
N MET A 228 -1.99 -7.51 -0.97
CA MET A 228 -1.59 -8.49 0.06
C MET A 228 -2.82 -9.22 0.60
N ALA A 229 -2.68 -10.54 0.81
CA ALA A 229 -3.76 -11.39 1.35
C ALA A 229 -4.34 -10.91 2.67
N VAL A 230 -3.49 -10.45 3.60
CA VAL A 230 -3.93 -9.97 4.91
C VAL A 230 -4.80 -8.71 4.80
N ILE A 231 -4.49 -7.81 3.86
CA ILE A 231 -5.27 -6.59 3.59
C ILE A 231 -6.59 -6.96 2.92
N ASN A 232 -6.53 -7.80 1.88
CA ASN A 232 -7.70 -8.20 1.12
C ASN A 232 -8.70 -8.98 1.98
N GLU A 233 -8.24 -9.86 2.87
CA GLU A 233 -9.13 -10.55 3.81
C GLU A 233 -9.77 -9.57 4.81
N ALA A 234 -8.99 -8.62 5.35
CA ALA A 234 -9.50 -7.64 6.31
C ALA A 234 -10.50 -6.65 5.70
N ILE A 235 -10.24 -6.13 4.49
CA ILE A 235 -11.19 -5.24 3.79
C ILE A 235 -12.47 -6.01 3.42
N ASN A 236 -12.32 -7.27 2.98
CA ASN A 236 -13.48 -8.10 2.62
C ASN A 236 -14.34 -8.43 3.85
N ASP A 237 -13.74 -8.73 5.00
CA ASP A 237 -14.48 -8.90 6.26
C ASP A 237 -15.22 -7.59 6.64
N VAL A 238 -14.60 -6.40 6.47
CA VAL A 238 -15.28 -5.11 6.70
C VAL A 238 -16.45 -4.87 5.75
N TYR A 239 -16.30 -5.17 4.46
CA TYR A 239 -17.40 -5.02 3.51
C TYR A 239 -18.58 -5.95 3.81
N VAL A 240 -18.31 -7.12 4.40
CA VAL A 240 -19.36 -8.03 4.88
C VAL A 240 -20.10 -7.43 6.08
N GLU A 241 -19.40 -6.80 7.01
CA GLU A 241 -20.02 -6.10 8.15
C GLU A 241 -20.83 -4.87 7.74
N GLU A 242 -20.37 -4.12 6.74
CA GLU A 242 -21.04 -2.90 6.24
C GLU A 242 -22.14 -3.17 5.21
N GLU A 243 -22.34 -4.42 4.77
CA GLU A 243 -23.26 -4.80 3.68
C GLU A 243 -23.01 -4.04 2.36
N ALA A 244 -21.76 -3.67 2.07
CA ALA A 244 -21.38 -2.93 0.87
C ALA A 244 -21.11 -3.88 -0.32
N TYR A 245 -22.18 -4.27 -1.02
CA TYR A 245 -22.14 -5.29 -2.08
C TYR A 245 -21.32 -4.89 -3.33
N ASP A 246 -21.50 -3.65 -3.81
CA ASP A 246 -20.83 -3.17 -5.02
C ASP A 246 -19.32 -3.00 -4.82
N ASP A 247 -18.94 -2.44 -3.67
CA ASP A 247 -17.55 -2.24 -3.28
C ASP A 247 -16.83 -3.60 -3.10
N LEU A 248 -17.50 -4.57 -2.47
CA LEU A 248 -16.96 -5.93 -2.30
C LEU A 248 -16.72 -6.60 -3.66
N ARG A 249 -17.64 -6.45 -4.61
CA ARG A 249 -17.49 -7.00 -5.95
C ARG A 249 -16.30 -6.38 -6.68
N LEU A 250 -16.19 -5.05 -6.67
CA LEU A 250 -15.07 -4.33 -7.30
C LEU A 250 -13.72 -4.69 -6.66
N SER A 251 -13.70 -4.83 -5.33
CA SER A 251 -12.55 -5.28 -4.53
C SER A 251 -12.08 -6.68 -4.97
N VAL A 252 -13.00 -7.64 -5.04
CA VAL A 252 -12.71 -9.02 -5.45
C VAL A 252 -12.29 -9.13 -6.92
N GLU A 253 -12.91 -8.35 -7.81
CA GLU A 253 -12.54 -8.33 -9.23
C GLU A 253 -11.14 -7.75 -9.45
N SER A 254 -10.77 -6.73 -8.68
CA SER A 254 -9.50 -6.01 -8.83
C SER A 254 -8.33 -6.70 -8.12
N PHE A 255 -8.58 -7.37 -6.98
CA PHE A 255 -7.54 -7.90 -6.10
C PHE A 255 -7.77 -9.38 -5.77
N ASN A 256 -7.00 -10.24 -6.43
CA ASN A 256 -7.19 -11.70 -6.40
C ASN A 256 -6.39 -12.45 -5.32
N ASN A 257 -5.56 -11.77 -4.53
CA ASN A 257 -4.74 -12.42 -3.52
C ASN A 257 -5.52 -12.54 -2.21
N PHE A 258 -6.36 -13.56 -2.04
CA PHE A 258 -7.03 -13.89 -0.77
C PHE A 258 -7.51 -15.36 -0.78
N ASP A 259 -7.90 -15.90 0.38
CA ASP A 259 -8.44 -17.27 0.48
C ASP A 259 -9.90 -17.31 0.00
N ALA A 260 -10.07 -17.48 -1.31
CA ALA A 260 -11.36 -17.50 -1.97
C ALA A 260 -12.31 -18.58 -1.44
N VAL A 261 -11.79 -19.72 -0.98
CA VAL A 261 -12.61 -20.85 -0.51
C VAL A 261 -13.20 -20.52 0.85
N LYS A 262 -12.35 -20.16 1.83
CA LYS A 262 -12.84 -19.84 3.18
C LYS A 262 -13.76 -18.62 3.16
N PHE A 263 -13.45 -17.64 2.32
CA PHE A 263 -14.28 -16.45 2.22
C PHE A 263 -15.64 -16.74 1.58
N ALA A 264 -15.69 -17.57 0.54
CA ALA A 264 -16.96 -18.01 -0.04
C ALA A 264 -17.83 -18.80 0.96
N ASP A 265 -17.23 -19.69 1.77
CA ASP A 265 -17.95 -20.43 2.81
C ASP A 265 -18.52 -19.52 3.90
N LYS A 266 -17.80 -18.44 4.27
CA LYS A 266 -18.31 -17.41 5.19
C LYS A 266 -19.50 -16.65 4.59
N LEU A 267 -19.40 -16.26 3.32
CA LEU A 267 -20.47 -15.54 2.61
C LEU A 267 -21.73 -16.39 2.44
N GLU A 268 -21.58 -17.71 2.30
CA GLU A 268 -22.69 -18.66 2.19
C GLU A 268 -23.57 -18.70 3.46
N GLN A 269 -22.97 -18.53 4.63
CA GLN A 269 -23.70 -18.52 5.90
C GLN A 269 -24.52 -17.25 6.10
N GLN A 270 -24.28 -16.20 5.31
CA GLN A 270 -25.00 -14.94 5.41
C GLN A 270 -26.40 -15.04 4.77
N PRO A 271 -27.44 -14.42 5.37
CA PRO A 271 -28.82 -14.56 4.89
C PRO A 271 -29.09 -13.83 3.56
N SER A 272 -28.27 -12.83 3.21
CA SER A 272 -28.48 -12.01 2.01
C SER A 272 -28.24 -12.80 0.71
N VAL A 273 -29.10 -12.60 -0.28
CA VAL A 273 -28.97 -13.19 -1.62
C VAL A 273 -27.77 -12.59 -2.36
N GLU A 274 -27.43 -11.32 -2.10
CA GLU A 274 -26.32 -10.64 -2.77
C GLU A 274 -24.96 -11.16 -2.31
N PHE A 275 -24.80 -11.50 -1.02
CA PHE A 275 -23.58 -12.18 -0.55
C PHE A 275 -23.42 -13.58 -1.15
N ARG A 276 -24.52 -14.30 -1.34
CA ARG A 276 -24.51 -15.61 -2.00
C ARG A 276 -24.16 -15.50 -3.48
N ARG A 277 -24.67 -14.48 -4.19
CA ARG A 277 -24.23 -14.14 -5.55
C ARG A 277 -22.73 -13.85 -5.64
N ILE A 278 -22.19 -13.06 -4.72
CA ILE A 278 -20.76 -12.76 -4.66
C ILE A 278 -19.95 -14.03 -4.33
N ALA A 279 -20.43 -14.90 -3.43
CA ALA A 279 -19.80 -16.18 -3.12
C ALA A 279 -19.72 -17.10 -4.35
N ILE A 280 -20.80 -17.18 -5.13
CA ILE A 280 -20.87 -17.90 -6.40
C ILE A 280 -19.87 -17.31 -7.41
N PHE A 281 -19.78 -15.98 -7.50
CA PHE A 281 -18.79 -15.30 -8.36
C PHE A 281 -17.33 -15.59 -7.96
N ILE A 282 -17.03 -15.61 -6.65
CA ILE A 282 -15.70 -15.95 -6.12
C ILE A 282 -15.34 -17.42 -6.42
N ARG A 283 -16.30 -18.34 -6.29
CA ARG A 283 -16.06 -19.77 -6.61
C ARG A 283 -15.89 -20.00 -8.12
N LYS A 284 -16.57 -19.21 -8.96
CA LYS A 284 -16.35 -19.16 -10.41
C LYS A 284 -14.90 -18.78 -10.73
N SER A 285 -14.38 -17.69 -10.16
CA SER A 285 -12.98 -17.28 -10.41
C SER A 285 -11.96 -18.31 -9.92
N SER A 286 -12.35 -19.17 -8.96
CA SER A 286 -11.55 -20.25 -8.40
C SER A 286 -11.68 -21.60 -9.15
N ASN A 287 -12.38 -21.66 -10.31
CA ASN A 287 -12.59 -22.85 -11.13
C ASN A 287 -13.28 -24.06 -10.43
N ARG A 288 -14.07 -23.81 -9.37
CA ARG A 288 -14.80 -24.87 -8.64
C ARG A 288 -16.25 -24.96 -9.08
N TRP A 289 -16.46 -25.52 -10.27
CA TRP A 289 -17.75 -25.52 -10.96
C TRP A 289 -18.84 -26.35 -10.27
N SER A 290 -18.49 -27.50 -9.69
CA SER A 290 -19.44 -28.43 -9.05
C SER A 290 -20.20 -27.80 -7.88
N GLN A 291 -19.45 -27.24 -6.92
CA GLN A 291 -20.01 -26.57 -5.75
C GLN A 291 -20.76 -25.29 -6.13
N THR A 292 -20.28 -24.55 -7.14
CA THR A 292 -20.94 -23.33 -7.63
C THR A 292 -22.33 -23.62 -8.18
N LEU A 293 -22.49 -24.71 -8.92
CA LEU A 293 -23.77 -25.10 -9.51
C LEU A 293 -24.77 -25.60 -8.47
N GLU A 294 -24.33 -26.41 -7.52
CA GLU A 294 -25.19 -26.86 -6.41
C GLU A 294 -25.71 -25.68 -5.58
N MET A 295 -24.88 -24.67 -5.37
CA MET A 295 -25.29 -23.44 -4.68
C MET A 295 -26.28 -22.63 -5.50
N ALA A 296 -26.00 -22.42 -6.79
CA ALA A 296 -26.92 -21.69 -7.65
C ALA A 296 -28.29 -22.37 -7.76
N LYS A 297 -28.34 -23.72 -7.71
CA LYS A 297 -29.59 -24.49 -7.61
C LYS A 297 -30.33 -24.24 -6.29
N LYS A 298 -29.63 -24.23 -5.14
CA LYS A 298 -30.24 -23.94 -3.83
C LYS A 298 -30.77 -22.52 -3.73
N ASP A 299 -30.09 -21.56 -4.33
CA ASP A 299 -30.42 -20.14 -4.27
C ASP A 299 -31.47 -19.70 -5.31
N GLY A 300 -31.87 -20.60 -6.21
CA GLY A 300 -32.85 -20.32 -7.26
C GLY A 300 -32.35 -19.33 -8.31
N LEU A 301 -31.03 -19.18 -8.45
CA LEU A 301 -30.40 -18.19 -9.29
C LEU A 301 -30.12 -18.74 -10.69
N TYR A 302 -31.20 -19.01 -11.41
CA TYR A 302 -31.15 -19.84 -12.62
C TYR A 302 -30.51 -19.16 -13.83
N ASP A 303 -30.63 -17.84 -13.99
CA ASP A 303 -30.02 -17.11 -15.11
C ASP A 303 -28.49 -17.18 -15.04
N ASP A 304 -27.94 -16.92 -13.86
CA ASP A 304 -26.50 -16.98 -13.61
C ASP A 304 -26.00 -18.43 -13.66
N ALA A 305 -26.78 -19.40 -13.16
CA ALA A 305 -26.45 -20.82 -13.23
C ALA A 305 -26.28 -21.33 -14.67
N ILE A 306 -27.12 -20.86 -15.60
CA ILE A 306 -27.03 -21.23 -17.03
C ILE A 306 -25.72 -20.71 -17.64
N ILE A 307 -25.36 -19.46 -17.33
CA ILE A 307 -24.11 -18.86 -17.80
C ILE A 307 -22.90 -19.62 -17.23
N TYR A 308 -22.93 -19.96 -15.94
CA TYR A 308 -21.83 -20.71 -15.30
C TYR A 308 -21.71 -22.13 -15.85
N ALA A 309 -22.82 -22.81 -16.12
CA ALA A 309 -22.81 -24.13 -16.74
C ALA A 309 -22.19 -24.10 -18.15
N ALA A 310 -22.54 -23.08 -18.95
CA ALA A 310 -21.97 -22.87 -20.27
C ALA A 310 -20.45 -22.54 -20.22
N GLU A 311 -20.00 -21.80 -19.22
CA GLU A 311 -18.57 -21.50 -19.03
C GLU A 311 -17.76 -22.68 -18.49
N SER A 312 -18.38 -23.57 -17.70
CA SER A 312 -17.74 -24.74 -17.08
C SER A 312 -17.28 -25.78 -18.11
N LYS A 313 -17.95 -25.87 -19.28
CA LYS A 313 -17.71 -26.87 -20.35
C LYS A 313 -17.85 -28.35 -19.95
N ASP A 314 -18.27 -28.65 -18.72
CA ASP A 314 -18.50 -30.01 -18.25
C ASP A 314 -19.89 -30.52 -18.67
N THR A 315 -19.91 -31.62 -19.42
CA THR A 315 -21.14 -32.23 -19.95
C THR A 315 -22.08 -32.73 -18.86
N ASP A 316 -21.51 -33.33 -17.81
CA ASP A 316 -22.28 -34.01 -16.76
C ASP A 316 -22.93 -32.98 -15.82
N MET A 317 -22.26 -31.84 -15.60
CA MET A 317 -22.78 -30.73 -14.82
C MET A 317 -23.93 -30.02 -15.55
N ALA A 318 -23.79 -29.82 -16.87
CA ALA A 318 -24.84 -29.23 -17.70
C ALA A 318 -26.09 -30.13 -17.75
N GLN A 319 -25.92 -31.45 -17.71
CA GLN A 319 -27.02 -32.43 -17.62
C GLN A 319 -27.70 -32.39 -16.26
N SER A 320 -26.93 -32.41 -15.17
CA SER A 320 -27.48 -32.28 -13.82
C SER A 320 -28.28 -30.98 -13.62
N LEU A 321 -27.87 -29.88 -14.27
CA LEU A 321 -28.66 -28.64 -14.28
C LEU A 321 -29.97 -28.80 -15.06
N LEU A 322 -29.92 -29.44 -16.22
CA LEU A 322 -31.09 -29.71 -17.05
C LEU A 322 -32.13 -30.57 -16.32
N ASP A 323 -31.69 -31.64 -15.66
CA ASP A 323 -32.57 -32.51 -14.87
C ASP A 323 -33.29 -31.72 -13.78
N HIS A 324 -32.55 -30.86 -13.07
CA HIS A 324 -33.10 -29.99 -12.04
C HIS A 324 -34.13 -28.99 -12.60
N PHE A 325 -33.90 -28.41 -13.79
CA PHE A 325 -34.88 -27.54 -14.44
C PHE A 325 -36.16 -28.27 -14.85
N ILE A 326 -36.02 -29.53 -15.24
CA ILE A 326 -37.16 -30.37 -15.61
C ILE A 326 -37.96 -30.76 -14.36
N GLU A 327 -37.31 -31.06 -13.23
CA GLU A 327 -37.98 -31.28 -11.94
C GLU A 327 -38.76 -30.04 -11.46
N ILE A 328 -38.21 -28.84 -11.66
CA ILE A 328 -38.87 -27.57 -11.32
C ILE A 328 -40.02 -27.22 -12.29
N ASN A 329 -40.10 -27.90 -13.44
CA ASN A 329 -41.13 -27.73 -14.46
C ASN A 329 -41.26 -26.28 -14.97
N ARG A 330 -40.14 -25.59 -15.19
CA ARG A 330 -40.10 -24.24 -15.77
C ARG A 330 -39.54 -24.28 -17.20
N PRO A 331 -40.39 -24.24 -18.24
CA PRO A 331 -39.97 -24.42 -19.64
C PRO A 331 -39.04 -23.30 -20.14
N ASP A 332 -39.17 -22.08 -19.63
CA ASP A 332 -38.39 -20.93 -20.07
C ASP A 332 -36.87 -21.13 -19.83
N TYR A 333 -36.51 -21.69 -18.67
CA TYR A 333 -35.11 -21.95 -18.30
C TYR A 333 -34.53 -23.15 -19.05
N VAL A 334 -35.35 -24.14 -19.39
CA VAL A 334 -34.94 -25.28 -20.23
C VAL A 334 -34.54 -24.79 -21.62
N VAL A 335 -35.37 -23.95 -22.25
CA VAL A 335 -35.05 -23.38 -23.58
C VAL A 335 -33.79 -22.51 -23.51
N SER A 336 -33.66 -21.71 -22.46
CA SER A 336 -32.51 -20.82 -22.27
C SER A 336 -31.21 -21.61 -22.04
N HIS A 337 -31.26 -22.67 -21.23
CA HIS A 337 -30.12 -23.56 -20.99
C HIS A 337 -29.70 -24.31 -22.25
N LEU A 338 -30.65 -24.82 -23.04
CA LEU A 338 -30.39 -25.47 -24.32
C LEU A 338 -29.76 -24.51 -25.34
N TYR A 339 -30.11 -23.23 -25.29
CA TYR A 339 -29.51 -22.21 -26.14
C TYR A 339 -28.07 -21.88 -25.73
N PHE A 340 -27.82 -21.61 -24.44
CA PHE A 340 -26.50 -21.23 -23.95
C PHE A 340 -25.50 -22.40 -23.92
N SER A 341 -25.98 -23.62 -23.63
CA SER A 341 -25.15 -24.82 -23.51
C SER A 341 -25.15 -25.66 -24.79
N TYR A 342 -25.38 -25.05 -25.97
CA TYR A 342 -25.56 -25.76 -27.25
C TYR A 342 -24.38 -26.69 -27.59
N ASP A 343 -23.16 -26.21 -27.35
CA ASP A 343 -21.93 -26.93 -27.69
C ASP A 343 -21.58 -28.07 -26.70
N ILE A 344 -22.14 -28.04 -25.48
CA ILE A 344 -21.75 -28.90 -24.37
C ILE A 344 -22.74 -30.06 -24.20
N LEU A 345 -24.02 -29.82 -24.46
CA LEU A 345 -25.06 -30.83 -24.25
C LEU A 345 -25.05 -31.89 -25.35
N LYS A 346 -25.17 -33.16 -24.95
CA LYS A 346 -25.33 -34.29 -25.86
C LYS A 346 -26.80 -34.38 -26.29
N PRO A 347 -27.12 -34.34 -27.60
CA PRO A 347 -28.50 -34.34 -28.10
C PRO A 347 -29.32 -35.56 -27.67
N ASP A 348 -28.68 -36.73 -27.58
CA ASP A 348 -29.36 -37.99 -27.22
C ASP A 348 -29.97 -37.92 -25.82
N GLN A 349 -29.19 -37.44 -24.85
CA GLN A 349 -29.61 -37.35 -23.44
C GLN A 349 -30.60 -36.20 -23.21
N VAL A 350 -30.47 -35.10 -23.97
CA VAL A 350 -31.45 -34.01 -23.97
C VAL A 350 -32.81 -34.50 -24.48
N LEU A 351 -32.80 -35.25 -25.59
CA LEU A 351 -34.03 -35.76 -26.20
C LEU A 351 -34.74 -36.75 -25.27
N GLU A 352 -34.00 -37.67 -24.66
CA GLU A 352 -34.53 -38.61 -23.67
C GLU A 352 -35.20 -37.87 -22.50
N SER A 353 -34.49 -36.92 -21.91
CA SER A 353 -34.96 -36.16 -20.75
C SER A 353 -36.17 -35.27 -21.07
N CYS A 354 -36.20 -34.63 -22.24
CA CYS A 354 -37.35 -33.83 -22.69
C CYS A 354 -38.56 -34.69 -23.06
N TRP A 355 -38.32 -35.89 -23.61
CA TRP A 355 -39.39 -36.81 -24.02
C TRP A 355 -40.08 -37.44 -22.81
N LEU A 356 -39.31 -37.93 -21.84
CA LEU A 356 -39.86 -38.54 -20.61
C LEU A 356 -40.74 -37.56 -19.82
N ASN A 357 -40.43 -36.26 -19.86
CA ASN A 357 -41.10 -35.24 -19.06
C ASN A 357 -42.16 -34.43 -19.84
N ASN A 358 -42.60 -34.90 -21.01
CA ASN A 358 -43.61 -34.24 -21.86
C ASN A 358 -43.27 -32.80 -22.29
N MET A 359 -41.98 -32.42 -22.29
CA MET A 359 -41.47 -31.09 -22.64
C MET A 359 -40.88 -31.03 -24.06
N SER A 360 -41.22 -32.00 -24.90
CA SER A 360 -40.67 -32.18 -26.25
C SER A 360 -40.82 -30.94 -27.13
N GLN A 361 -41.94 -30.21 -27.03
CA GLN A 361 -42.22 -29.01 -27.83
C GLN A 361 -41.18 -27.90 -27.61
N TYR A 362 -40.63 -27.78 -26.40
CA TYR A 362 -39.65 -26.75 -26.04
C TYR A 362 -38.23 -27.11 -26.48
N CYS A 363 -37.92 -28.40 -26.63
CA CYS A 363 -36.60 -28.88 -27.06
C CYS A 363 -36.48 -29.00 -28.60
N MET A 364 -37.60 -28.91 -29.34
CA MET A 364 -37.62 -28.99 -30.80
C MET A 364 -36.73 -27.94 -31.52
N PRO A 365 -36.68 -26.66 -31.12
CA PRO A 365 -35.82 -25.68 -31.78
C PRO A 365 -34.33 -26.03 -31.72
N TYR A 366 -33.87 -26.59 -30.60
CA TYR A 366 -32.51 -27.09 -30.43
C TYR A 366 -32.24 -28.27 -31.39
N MET A 367 -33.17 -29.23 -31.45
CA MET A 367 -33.01 -30.39 -32.34
C MET A 367 -33.05 -30.02 -33.83
N ILE A 368 -33.90 -29.09 -34.24
CA ILE A 368 -33.96 -28.62 -35.63
C ILE A 368 -32.62 -28.02 -36.04
N GLN A 369 -32.01 -27.22 -35.16
CA GLN A 369 -30.70 -26.63 -35.42
C GLN A 369 -29.59 -27.69 -35.49
N TYR A 370 -29.58 -28.65 -34.55
CA TYR A 370 -28.60 -29.74 -34.57
C TYR A 370 -28.75 -30.62 -35.81
N MET A 371 -29.97 -30.97 -36.22
CA MET A 371 -30.24 -31.71 -37.45
C MET A 371 -29.76 -30.94 -38.69
N LYS A 372 -30.03 -29.64 -38.76
CA LYS A 372 -29.55 -28.77 -39.85
C LYS A 372 -28.03 -28.73 -39.91
N GLU A 373 -27.36 -28.66 -38.78
CA GLU A 373 -25.90 -28.67 -38.72
C GLU A 373 -25.34 -30.03 -39.14
N CYS A 374 -25.93 -31.13 -38.67
CA CYS A 374 -25.56 -32.48 -39.08
C CYS A 374 -25.71 -32.67 -40.59
N THR A 375 -26.84 -32.27 -41.18
CA THR A 375 -27.04 -32.34 -42.64
C THR A 375 -26.07 -31.44 -43.38
N SER A 376 -25.83 -30.22 -42.89
CA SER A 376 -24.87 -29.30 -43.54
C SER A 376 -23.43 -29.83 -43.48
N ARG A 377 -23.04 -30.48 -42.37
CA ARG A 377 -21.72 -31.13 -42.24
C ARG A 377 -21.64 -32.37 -43.12
N LEU A 378 -22.73 -33.14 -43.23
CA LEU A 378 -22.83 -34.28 -44.13
C LEU A 378 -22.67 -33.84 -45.59
N ASP A 379 -23.40 -32.80 -46.01
CA ASP A 379 -23.30 -32.20 -47.35
C ASP A 379 -21.89 -31.65 -47.62
N ALA A 380 -21.26 -31.03 -46.62
CA ALA A 380 -19.87 -30.54 -46.73
C ALA A 380 -18.86 -31.68 -46.87
N VAL A 381 -19.07 -32.81 -46.20
CA VAL A 381 -18.23 -34.01 -46.33
C VAL A 381 -18.49 -34.69 -47.68
N GLU A 382 -19.75 -34.82 -48.09
CA GLU A 382 -20.10 -35.36 -49.40
C GLU A 382 -19.53 -34.53 -50.54
N THR A 383 -19.56 -33.20 -50.45
CA THR A 383 -18.99 -32.31 -51.46
C THR A 383 -17.46 -32.35 -51.48
N ARG A 384 -16.80 -32.66 -50.36
CA ARG A 384 -15.35 -32.96 -50.33
C ARG A 384 -15.06 -34.31 -50.98
N LEU A 385 -15.80 -35.36 -50.61
CA LEU A 385 -15.69 -36.68 -51.24
C LEU A 385 -16.03 -36.69 -52.73
N LYS A 386 -16.95 -35.85 -53.19
CA LYS A 386 -17.29 -35.64 -54.61
C LYS A 386 -16.28 -34.77 -55.37
N LYS A 387 -15.39 -34.05 -54.67
CA LYS A 387 -14.24 -33.33 -55.27
C LYS A 387 -12.97 -34.19 -55.33
N ASP A 388 -12.93 -35.28 -54.57
CA ASP A 388 -11.83 -36.26 -54.59
C ASP A 388 -11.89 -37.39 -55.66
N PRO A 389 -12.89 -37.53 -56.56
CA PRO A 389 -12.77 -38.50 -57.66
C PRO A 389 -11.92 -38.00 -58.84
N ASP A 390 -11.59 -36.70 -58.92
CA ASP A 390 -10.82 -36.11 -60.04
C ASP A 390 -9.30 -35.99 -59.78
N THR A 391 -8.77 -36.61 -58.71
CA THR A 391 -7.32 -36.56 -58.40
C THR A 391 -6.63 -37.94 -58.31
N VAL A 392 -7.27 -39.02 -58.77
CA VAL A 392 -6.69 -40.38 -58.72
C VAL A 392 -6.42 -41.02 -60.11
N GLU A 393 -6.77 -40.37 -61.22
CA GLU A 393 -6.43 -40.86 -62.57
C GLU A 393 -5.28 -40.07 -63.22
N GLU A 394 -4.07 -40.13 -62.65
CA GLU A 394 -2.81 -39.96 -63.43
C GLU A 394 -1.58 -40.43 -62.63
N GLN A 395 -1.47 -41.74 -62.35
CA GLN A 395 -0.17 -42.40 -62.19
C GLN A 395 -0.19 -43.74 -62.94
N SER A 396 0.35 -43.70 -64.16
CA SER A 396 0.59 -44.86 -65.01
C SER A 396 1.65 -45.77 -64.38
N VAL A 397 1.21 -46.97 -64.02
CA VAL A 397 2.09 -48.08 -63.63
C VAL A 397 2.68 -48.71 -64.90
N ILE A 398 3.98 -48.48 -65.14
CA ILE A 398 4.78 -49.31 -66.04
C ILE A 398 5.90 -49.95 -65.20
N TYR A 399 5.76 -51.24 -64.92
CA TYR A 399 6.85 -52.10 -64.44
C TYR A 399 7.58 -52.71 -65.65
N PRO A 400 8.93 -52.72 -65.68
CA PRO A 400 9.68 -53.62 -66.55
C PRO A 400 10.03 -54.92 -65.79
N ILE A 401 9.81 -56.06 -66.43
CA ILE A 401 10.23 -57.40 -65.99
C ILE A 401 11.58 -57.73 -66.64
N GLY A 402 12.54 -58.20 -65.83
CA GLY A 402 13.49 -59.23 -66.27
C GLY A 402 14.99 -58.94 -66.13
N HIS A 403 15.63 -59.75 -65.28
CA HIS A 403 17.01 -60.28 -65.38
C HIS A 403 18.15 -59.67 -64.52
N THR A 404 18.32 -60.31 -63.36
CA THR A 404 19.55 -60.91 -62.78
C THR A 404 20.88 -60.15 -62.59
N LEU A 405 21.31 -60.15 -61.31
CA LEU A 405 22.66 -60.33 -60.73
C LEU A 405 23.80 -59.35 -61.09
N MET A 406 24.39 -58.70 -60.07
CA MET A 406 25.74 -59.03 -59.57
C MET A 406 26.17 -58.22 -58.32
N ILE A 407 27.08 -58.86 -57.58
CA ILE A 407 27.70 -58.62 -56.27
C ILE A 407 28.70 -57.45 -56.21
N GLY A 408 28.87 -56.87 -55.00
CA GLY A 408 30.10 -56.21 -54.51
C GLY A 408 29.95 -54.69 -54.35
N GLY A 409 30.36 -54.02 -53.27
CA GLY A 409 31.13 -54.37 -52.08
C GLY A 409 31.75 -53.08 -51.54
N SER A 410 31.66 -52.88 -50.22
CA SER A 410 32.55 -52.10 -49.34
C SER A 410 32.77 -50.58 -49.52
N ASN A 411 32.70 -49.91 -48.35
CA ASN A 411 33.57 -48.82 -47.87
C ASN A 411 33.45 -47.45 -48.56
N THR A 412 33.50 -46.29 -47.89
CA THR A 412 34.06 -45.89 -46.59
C THR A 412 33.65 -44.43 -46.32
N PHE A 413 33.59 -44.04 -45.04
CA PHE A 413 34.08 -42.77 -44.43
C PHE A 413 34.05 -41.48 -45.28
N SER A 414 33.60 -40.30 -44.83
CA SER A 414 33.96 -39.59 -43.59
C SER A 414 33.24 -38.22 -43.55
N ALA A 415 32.87 -37.75 -42.36
CA ALA A 415 32.64 -36.32 -42.02
C ALA A 415 34.00 -35.54 -42.09
N PRO A 416 34.14 -34.21 -41.79
CA PRO A 416 33.21 -33.29 -41.13
C PRO A 416 33.29 -31.76 -41.53
N THR A 417 32.51 -30.95 -40.80
CA THR A 417 32.80 -29.58 -40.26
C THR A 417 32.85 -28.30 -41.12
N GLY A 418 32.12 -27.29 -40.60
CA GLY A 418 32.44 -25.84 -40.59
C GLY A 418 31.79 -25.04 -41.72
N GLY A 419 31.13 -23.89 -41.53
CA GLY A 419 30.95 -22.97 -40.40
C GLY A 419 30.61 -21.59 -40.99
N ILE A 420 30.10 -20.69 -40.13
CA ILE A 420 30.07 -19.21 -40.28
C ILE A 420 28.85 -18.58 -40.98
N ASN A 421 28.14 -17.78 -40.18
CA ASN A 421 27.19 -16.72 -40.53
C ASN A 421 27.97 -15.37 -40.55
N PRO A 422 27.59 -14.33 -41.31
CA PRO A 422 26.87 -13.23 -40.63
C PRO A 422 25.91 -12.36 -41.50
N GLN A 423 25.07 -11.63 -40.77
CA GLN A 423 24.13 -10.54 -41.12
C GLN A 423 24.50 -9.59 -42.28
N ASN A 424 23.49 -9.20 -43.08
CA ASN A 424 23.06 -7.80 -43.18
C ASN A 424 21.69 -7.59 -43.88
N PHE A 425 21.15 -6.39 -43.67
CA PHE A 425 19.76 -5.93 -43.67
C PHE A 425 19.34 -5.22 -44.99
N VAL A 426 18.03 -4.90 -45.10
CA VAL A 426 17.32 -4.02 -46.08
C VAL A 426 17.05 -4.64 -47.46
N GLY A 427 15.85 -4.67 -48.06
CA GLY A 427 14.50 -4.16 -47.76
C GLY A 427 13.72 -4.08 -49.08
N GLN A 428 12.41 -4.38 -49.11
CA GLN A 428 11.40 -3.92 -50.10
C GLN A 428 9.98 -4.48 -49.77
N PRO A 429 8.89 -3.97 -50.39
CA PRO A 429 7.66 -3.58 -49.70
C PRO A 429 6.46 -4.54 -49.86
N GLN A 430 5.39 -4.21 -49.12
CA GLN A 430 4.07 -4.86 -49.04
C GLN A 430 3.42 -5.23 -50.39
N PRO A 431 2.55 -6.26 -50.35
CA PRO A 431 1.23 -6.17 -50.97
C PRO A 431 0.09 -6.36 -49.96
N LEU A 432 -0.98 -5.60 -50.18
CA LEU A 432 -2.23 -5.55 -49.41
C LEU A 432 -2.95 -6.90 -49.38
N HIS A 433 -3.40 -7.32 -48.18
CA HIS A 433 -4.50 -8.28 -48.01
C HIS A 433 -5.70 -7.58 -47.35
N PRO A 434 -6.93 -7.77 -47.88
CA PRO A 434 -8.14 -7.12 -47.40
C PRO A 434 -8.71 -7.75 -46.11
N SER A 435 -9.37 -6.88 -45.34
CA SER A 435 -10.04 -7.06 -44.05
C SER A 435 -10.92 -8.31 -43.90
N MET A 436 -10.65 -9.11 -42.87
CA MET A 436 -11.67 -9.98 -42.26
C MET A 436 -12.54 -9.15 -41.32
N ASN A 437 -13.82 -9.03 -41.65
CA ASN A 437 -14.85 -8.49 -40.77
C ASN A 437 -15.06 -9.43 -39.57
N SER A 438 -14.71 -8.92 -38.39
CA SER A 438 -15.20 -9.38 -37.10
C SER A 438 -16.71 -9.10 -37.00
N PHE A 439 -17.55 -10.14 -36.99
CA PHE A 439 -18.95 -9.98 -36.58
C PHE A 439 -19.05 -10.01 -35.05
N THR A 440 -19.37 -8.84 -34.54
CA THR A 440 -19.76 -8.49 -33.18
C THR A 440 -21.02 -9.27 -32.75
N ARG A 441 -20.99 -9.87 -31.55
CA ARG A 441 -22.20 -10.35 -30.86
C ARG A 441 -23.02 -9.15 -30.39
N PRO A 442 -24.33 -9.06 -30.63
CA PRO A 442 -25.16 -8.01 -30.06
C PRO A 442 -25.36 -8.26 -28.56
N ARG A 443 -25.08 -7.22 -27.76
CA ARG A 443 -25.48 -7.11 -26.35
C ARG A 443 -27.00 -6.98 -26.26
N PHE A 444 -27.63 -7.75 -25.37
CA PHE A 444 -29.02 -7.53 -24.99
C PHE A 444 -29.08 -6.87 -23.60
N ASN A 445 -29.99 -5.90 -23.48
CA ASN A 445 -30.17 -4.99 -22.35
C ASN A 445 -31.39 -5.47 -21.53
N PRO A 446 -31.28 -5.83 -20.24
CA PRO A 446 -32.37 -6.47 -19.51
C PRO A 446 -33.17 -5.42 -18.73
N PHE A 447 -33.90 -4.56 -19.44
CA PHE A 447 -35.06 -3.83 -18.89
C PHE A 447 -36.01 -3.53 -20.04
N SER A 448 -36.90 -4.47 -20.30
CA SER A 448 -38.15 -4.32 -21.06
C SER A 448 -39.11 -5.42 -20.63
#